data_AF-A0A2V9ZIC1-F1
#
_entry.id   AF-A0A2V9ZIC1-F1
#
_cell.length_a   1.000
_cell.length_b   1.000
_cell.length_c   1.000
_cell.angle_alpha   90.00
_cell.angle_beta   90.00
_cell.angle_gamma   90.00
#
_symmetry.space_group_name_H-M   'P 1'
#
loop_
_entity.id
_entity.type
_entity.pdbx_description
1 polymer ?
#
loop_
_entity_poly.entity_id
_entity_poly.type
_entity_poly.pdbx_seq_one_letter_code
_entity_poly.pdbx_strand_id
1 'polypeptide(L)'
;MKAVEIAVRDAAGYGPEKIGVNLIQDAFSQGKGPLTDTTTPPAEQVSRMNLFWGAIGSYKNPQSHRDVILDDPVEALEIILLANHLLRIVDTRAKASSPSLGSNVAP
;
A
#
# COMPACT_ATOMS: atom_id res chain seq x y z
N MET A 1 -3.38 7.02 -8.29
CA MET A 1 -2.87 5.81 -7.58
C MET A 1 -1.36 5.58 -7.61
N LYS A 2 -0.59 6.12 -8.56
CA LYS A 2 0.87 5.90 -8.61
C LYS A 2 1.60 6.18 -7.27
N ALA A 3 1.18 7.23 -6.56
CA ALA A 3 1.70 7.55 -5.23
C ALA A 3 1.53 6.41 -4.21
N VAL A 4 0.40 5.70 -4.23
CA VAL A 4 0.15 4.54 -3.34
C VAL A 4 1.10 3.40 -3.66
N GLU A 5 1.33 3.10 -4.94
CA GLU A 5 2.31 2.07 -5.36
C GLU A 5 3.72 2.40 -4.86
N ILE A 6 4.15 3.65 -5.05
CA ILE A 6 5.47 4.12 -4.59
C ILE A 6 5.57 4.01 -3.08
N ALA A 7 4.59 4.52 -2.34
CA ALA A 7 4.59 4.48 -0.88
C ALA A 7 4.63 3.04 -0.34
N VAL A 8 3.87 2.11 -0.92
CA VAL A 8 3.90 0.69 -0.53
C VAL A 8 5.29 0.11 -0.77
N ARG A 9 5.89 0.35 -1.94
CA ARG A 9 7.22 -0.16 -2.28
C ARG A 9 8.28 0.35 -1.32
N ASP A 10 8.30 1.66 -1.09
CA ASP A 10 9.30 2.30 -0.24
C ASP A 10 9.15 1.83 1.21
N ALA A 11 7.91 1.77 1.72
CA ALA A 11 7.63 1.29 3.08
C ALA A 11 7.95 -0.20 3.27
N ALA A 12 7.81 -1.01 2.22
CA ALA A 12 8.14 -2.44 2.23
C ALA A 12 9.64 -2.71 2.00
N GLY A 13 10.44 -1.69 1.68
CA GLY A 13 11.87 -1.84 1.40
C GLY A 13 12.18 -2.56 0.09
N TYR A 14 11.29 -2.53 -0.89
CA TYR A 14 11.47 -3.21 -2.18
C TYR A 14 12.12 -2.31 -3.24
N GLY A 15 12.82 -2.92 -4.21
CA GLY A 15 13.46 -2.23 -5.32
C GLY A 15 12.48 -1.76 -6.41
N PRO A 16 12.94 -0.90 -7.34
CA PRO A 16 12.09 -0.27 -8.36
C PRO A 16 11.41 -1.27 -9.32
N GLU A 17 11.94 -2.49 -9.43
CA GLU A 17 11.39 -3.60 -10.22
C GLU A 17 10.09 -4.18 -9.64
N LYS A 18 9.83 -4.00 -8.34
CA LYS A 18 8.57 -4.43 -7.72
C LYS A 18 7.48 -3.39 -7.98
N ILE A 19 6.50 -3.78 -8.79
CA ILE A 19 5.38 -2.91 -9.20
C ILE A 19 4.06 -3.67 -9.26
N GLY A 20 2.98 -2.90 -9.34
CA GLY A 20 1.63 -3.36 -9.61
C GLY A 20 1.09 -4.28 -8.53
N VAL A 21 0.31 -5.26 -8.97
CA VAL A 21 -0.37 -6.20 -8.08
C VAL A 21 0.58 -7.16 -7.36
N ASN A 22 1.70 -7.53 -8.00
CA ASN A 22 2.71 -8.41 -7.40
C ASN A 22 3.40 -7.73 -6.20
N LEU A 23 3.70 -6.43 -6.32
CA LEU A 23 4.19 -5.63 -5.19
C LEU A 23 3.23 -5.70 -3.99
N ILE A 24 1.92 -5.58 -4.22
CA ILE A 24 0.92 -5.63 -3.14
C ILE A 24 0.87 -7.01 -2.49
N GLN A 25 0.86 -8.08 -3.28
CA GLN A 25 0.83 -9.45 -2.76
C GLN A 25 2.04 -9.74 -1.88
N ASP A 26 3.22 -9.26 -2.26
CA ASP A 26 4.44 -9.43 -1.48
C ASP A 26 4.45 -8.54 -0.23
N ALA A 27 4.03 -7.27 -0.34
CA ALA A 27 4.05 -6.31 0.77
C ALA A 27 3.05 -6.65 1.89
N PHE A 28 1.86 -7.15 1.52
CA PHE A 28 0.76 -7.46 2.45
C PHE A 28 0.49 -8.96 2.56
N SER A 29 1.47 -9.80 2.23
CA SER A 29 1.31 -11.24 2.30
C SER A 29 0.94 -11.71 3.72
N GLN A 30 -0.07 -12.56 3.86
CA GLN A 30 -0.57 -13.02 5.15
C GLN A 30 0.56 -13.62 6.01
N GLY A 31 0.70 -13.13 7.24
CA GLY A 31 1.68 -13.59 8.23
C GLY A 31 3.16 -13.30 7.93
N LYS A 32 3.52 -12.77 6.76
CA LYS A 32 4.93 -12.59 6.36
C LYS A 32 5.27 -11.27 5.65
N GLY A 33 4.27 -10.58 5.11
CA GLY A 33 4.47 -9.33 4.37
C GLY A 33 4.97 -8.21 5.30
N PRO A 34 5.92 -7.38 4.86
CA PRO A 34 6.51 -6.32 5.68
C PRO A 34 5.50 -5.24 6.14
N LEU A 35 4.37 -5.11 5.44
CA LEU A 35 3.29 -4.18 5.81
C LEU A 35 2.06 -4.89 6.38
N THR A 36 2.13 -6.20 6.58
CA THR A 36 1.04 -7.00 7.15
C THR A 36 0.88 -6.72 8.63
N ASP A 37 -0.36 -6.42 9.05
CA ASP A 37 -0.69 -6.31 10.47
C ASP A 37 -0.91 -7.70 11.07
N THR A 38 0.15 -8.32 11.58
CA THR A 38 0.12 -9.67 12.14
C THR A 38 -0.66 -9.77 13.46
N THR A 39 -1.14 -8.65 14.01
CA THR A 39 -1.98 -8.63 15.21
C THR A 39 -3.47 -8.85 14.90
N THR A 40 -3.86 -8.75 13.63
CA THR A 40 -5.24 -8.93 13.18
C THR A 40 -5.52 -10.38 12.77
N PRO A 41 -6.78 -10.85 12.82
CA PRO A 41 -7.15 -12.17 12.32
C PRO A 41 -6.67 -12.43 10.88
N PRO A 42 -6.29 -13.67 10.52
CA PRO A 42 -5.82 -14.00 9.17
C PRO A 42 -6.72 -13.51 8.03
N ALA A 43 -8.04 -13.60 8.20
CA ALA A 43 -9.01 -13.14 7.21
C ALA A 43 -8.95 -11.62 6.98
N GLU A 44 -8.67 -10.82 8.02
CA GLU A 44 -8.51 -9.37 7.91
C GLU A 44 -7.21 -8.99 7.21
N GLN A 45 -6.13 -9.76 7.46
CA GLN A 45 -4.85 -9.56 6.74
C GLN A 45 -5.04 -9.75 5.24
N VAL A 46 -5.70 -10.85 4.84
CA VAL A 46 -6.02 -11.13 3.42
C VAL A 46 -6.95 -10.05 2.86
N SER A 47 -7.97 -9.63 3.62
CA SER A 47 -8.89 -8.58 3.19
C SER A 47 -8.18 -7.25 2.95
N ARG A 48 -7.22 -6.90 3.82
CA ARG A 48 -6.39 -5.70 3.65
C ARG A 48 -5.53 -5.79 2.39
N MET A 49 -4.87 -6.92 2.16
CA MET A 49 -4.12 -7.17 0.92
C MET A 49 -5.03 -7.01 -0.30
N ASN A 50 -6.20 -7.65 -0.30
CA ASN A 50 -7.15 -7.61 -1.40
C ASN A 50 -7.67 -6.19 -1.70
N LEU A 51 -7.88 -5.36 -0.68
CA LEU A 51 -8.25 -3.96 -0.86
C LEU A 51 -7.18 -3.19 -1.65
N PHE A 52 -5.91 -3.31 -1.27
CA PHE A 52 -4.81 -2.66 -2.00
C PHE A 52 -4.64 -3.24 -3.40
N TRP A 53 -4.77 -4.57 -3.53
CA TRP A 53 -4.61 -5.28 -4.79
C TRP A 53 -5.65 -4.82 -5.80
N GLY A 54 -6.91 -4.75 -5.37
CA GLY A 54 -8.02 -4.24 -6.16
C GLY A 54 -7.85 -2.77 -6.52
N ALA A 55 -7.48 -1.92 -5.57
CA ALA A 55 -7.30 -0.49 -5.85
C ALA A 55 -6.18 -0.22 -6.87
N ILE A 56 -5.03 -0.89 -6.76
CA ILE A 56 -3.92 -0.79 -7.73
C ILE A 56 -4.34 -1.39 -9.08
N GLY A 57 -4.96 -2.56 -9.05
CA GLY A 57 -5.45 -3.25 -10.25
C GLY A 57 -6.44 -2.42 -11.05
N SER A 58 -7.37 -1.73 -10.37
CA SER A 58 -8.46 -0.98 -11.00
C SER A 58 -8.05 0.43 -11.42
N TYR A 59 -7.29 1.16 -10.61
CA TYR A 59 -7.09 2.60 -10.82
C TYR A 59 -5.67 2.99 -11.23
N LYS A 60 -4.68 2.09 -11.11
CA LYS A 60 -3.30 2.37 -11.52
C LYS A 60 -2.93 1.63 -12.81
N ASN A 61 -3.21 0.32 -12.85
CA ASN A 61 -2.75 -0.51 -13.96
C ASN A 61 -3.34 -0.09 -15.31
N PRO A 62 -4.63 0.30 -15.43
CA PRO A 62 -5.15 0.77 -16.71
C PRO A 62 -4.39 1.98 -17.25
N GLN A 63 -4.06 2.95 -16.39
CA GLN A 63 -3.24 4.14 -16.74
C GLN A 63 -1.81 3.79 -17.17
N SER A 64 -1.32 2.58 -16.86
CA SER A 64 0.01 2.11 -17.28
C SER A 64 0.00 1.43 -18.65
N HIS A 65 -1.18 1.05 -19.16
CA HIS A 65 -1.33 0.26 -20.38
C HIS A 65 -2.14 0.97 -21.47
N ARG A 66 -2.98 1.95 -21.09
CA ARG A 66 -3.89 2.68 -21.98
C ARG A 66 -4.10 4.10 -21.45
N ASP A 67 -4.45 5.02 -22.33
CA ASP A 67 -4.92 6.35 -21.94
C ASP A 67 -6.30 6.23 -21.31
N VAL A 68 -6.39 6.52 -20.01
CA VAL A 68 -7.66 6.57 -19.28
C VAL A 68 -8.06 8.04 -19.19
N ILE A 69 -9.12 8.40 -19.89
CA ILE A 69 -9.74 9.72 -19.79
C ILE A 69 -10.55 9.72 -18.49
N LEU A 70 -10.15 10.59 -17.56
CA LEU A 70 -10.84 10.84 -16.30
C LEU A 70 -11.39 12.27 -16.38
N ASP A 71 -12.56 12.41 -16.98
CA ASP A 71 -13.21 13.69 -17.30
C ASP A 71 -14.26 14.11 -16.26
N ASP A 72 -14.76 13.17 -15.44
CA ASP A 72 -15.60 13.48 -14.30
C ASP A 72 -14.76 13.95 -13.09
N PRO A 73 -14.86 15.23 -12.68
CA PRO A 73 -14.15 15.74 -11.51
C PRO A 73 -14.59 15.08 -10.20
N VAL A 74 -15.82 14.54 -10.12
CA VAL A 74 -16.31 13.84 -8.91
C VAL A 74 -15.64 12.48 -8.79
N GLU A 75 -15.59 11.69 -9.85
CA GLU A 75 -14.86 10.42 -9.86
C GLU A 75 -13.37 10.64 -9.54
N ALA A 76 -12.76 11.70 -10.11
CA ALA A 76 -11.38 12.04 -9.79
C ALA A 76 -11.17 12.33 -8.30
N LEU A 77 -12.09 13.09 -7.68
CA LEU A 77 -12.06 13.36 -6.25
C LEU A 77 -12.19 12.07 -5.42
N GLU A 78 -13.10 11.16 -5.78
CA GLU A 78 -13.29 9.88 -5.09
C GLU A 78 -12.02 9.01 -5.13
N ILE A 79 -11.38 8.92 -6.30
CA ILE A 79 -10.12 8.19 -6.47
C ILE A 79 -9.01 8.82 -5.62
N ILE A 80 -8.95 10.16 -5.53
CA ILE A 80 -7.98 10.86 -4.67
C ILE A 80 -8.24 10.57 -3.19
N LEU A 81 -9.50 10.62 -2.75
CA LEU A 81 -9.86 10.32 -1.36
C LEU A 81 -9.53 8.87 -0.99
N LEU A 82 -9.80 7.92 -1.88
CA LEU A 82 -9.36 6.54 -1.73
C LEU A 82 -7.84 6.45 -1.61
N ALA A 83 -7.09 7.16 -2.47
CA ALA A 83 -5.62 7.18 -2.45
C ALA A 83 -5.11 7.65 -1.09
N ASN A 84 -5.67 8.77 -0.61
CA ASN A 84 -5.30 9.36 0.67
C ASN A 84 -5.57 8.41 1.83
N HIS A 85 -6.69 7.69 1.81
CA HIS A 85 -6.98 6.69 2.83
C HIS A 85 -5.96 5.55 2.82
N LEU A 86 -5.61 5.02 1.64
CA LEU A 86 -4.60 3.97 1.50
C LEU A 86 -3.22 4.43 1.95
N LEU A 87 -2.80 5.65 1.61
CA LEU A 87 -1.52 6.23 2.06
C LEU A 87 -1.42 6.30 3.58
N ARG A 88 -2.50 6.74 4.26
CA ARG A 88 -2.53 6.76 5.74
C ARG A 88 -2.39 5.35 6.35
N ILE A 89 -2.95 4.33 5.70
CA ILE A 89 -2.77 2.95 6.13
C ILE A 89 -1.30 2.53 5.97
N VAL A 90 -0.68 2.82 4.82
CA VAL A 90 0.75 2.52 4.58
C VAL A 90 1.63 3.19 5.64
N ASP A 91 1.44 4.48 5.92
CA ASP A 91 2.19 5.19 6.96
C ASP A 91 2.05 4.53 8.33
N THR A 92 0.84 4.09 8.67
CA THR A 92 0.58 3.42 9.95
C THR A 92 1.28 2.07 10.02
N ARG A 93 1.36 1.32 8.91
CA ARG A 93 2.09 0.04 8.84
C ARG A 93 3.59 0.24 8.86
N ALA A 94 4.12 1.17 8.07
CA ALA A 94 5.55 1.49 8.05
C ALA A 94 6.10 1.86 9.43
N LYS A 95 5.34 2.67 10.19
CA LYS A 95 5.69 3.05 11.58
C LYS A 95 5.64 1.88 12.55
N ALA A 96 4.69 0.94 12.37
CA ALA A 96 4.58 -0.25 13.21
C ALA A 96 5.67 -1.28 12.91
N SER A 97 6.12 -1.36 11.64
CA SER A 97 7.18 -2.27 11.20
C SER A 97 8.60 -1.74 11.46
N SER A 98 8.76 -0.44 11.69
CA SER A 98 10.04 0.15 12.08
C SER A 98 10.33 -0.18 13.54
N PRO A 99 11.48 -0.82 13.88
CA PRO A 99 11.84 -1.03 15.27
C PRO A 99 11.90 0.33 15.96
N SER A 100 11.29 0.46 17.15
CA SER A 100 11.57 1.60 17.99
C SER A 100 13.08 1.66 18.20
N LEU A 101 13.72 2.74 17.77
CA LEU A 101 15.09 3.03 18.16
C LEU A 101 15.10 3.12 19.68
N GLY A 102 15.48 2.03 20.33
CA GLY A 102 15.61 1.94 21.76
C GLY A 102 16.51 3.06 22.25
N SER A 103 15.96 3.88 23.13
CA SER A 103 16.67 4.81 23.99
C SER A 103 17.74 4.06 24.77
N ASN A 104 18.95 4.00 24.23
CA ASN A 104 20.15 3.63 24.96
C ASN A 104 21.03 4.88 25.09
N VAL A 105 20.56 5.81 25.92
CA VAL A 105 21.46 6.74 26.61
C VAL A 105 21.82 6.03 27.91
N ALA A 106 22.94 5.31 27.88
CA ALA A 106 23.60 4.78 29.07
C ALA A 106 24.42 5.93 29.73
N PRO A 107 24.75 5.80 31.02
CA PRO A 107 24.76 6.88 32.02
C PRO A 107 25.92 7.88 31.91
#